data_AF-A0A660NSM4-F1
#
_entry.id   AF-A0A660NSM4-F1
#
_cell.length_a   1.000
_cell.length_b   1.000
_cell.length_c   1.000
_cell.angle_alpha   90.00
_cell.angle_beta   90.00
_cell.angle_gamma   90.00
#
_symmetry.space_group_name_H-M   'P 1'
#
loop_
_entity.id
_entity.type
_entity.pdbx_description
1 polymer ?
#
loop_
_entity_poly.entity_id
_entity_poly.type
_entity_poly.pdbx_seq_one_letter_code
_entity_poly.pdbx_strand_id
1 'polypeptide(L)'
;MAYKILAINPGSTSTKISVANNCEPLFVEDVKHSRSELEHFHTIFDQYEYRRQRILQELQQRNIPLDFNAVVGRGGLSKAVESGVYRVNPQMIEDQRKAVHQHPCDLGC
;
A
#
# COMPACT_ATOMS: atom_id res chain seq x y z
N MET A 1 11.93 19.86 -12.66
CA MET A 1 10.80 18.90 -12.64
C MET A 1 10.79 18.25 -11.29
N ALA A 2 9.62 18.14 -10.64
CA ALA A 2 9.48 17.47 -9.35
C ALA A 2 8.89 16.07 -9.54
N TYR A 3 9.42 15.08 -8.84
CA TYR A 3 8.88 13.72 -8.82
C TYR A 3 7.69 13.66 -7.86
N LYS A 4 6.51 13.33 -8.37
CA LYS A 4 5.32 13.08 -7.56
C LYS A 4 5.29 11.62 -7.12
N ILE A 5 5.36 11.37 -5.82
CA ILE A 5 5.51 10.04 -5.23
C ILE A 5 4.33 9.75 -4.31
N LEU A 6 3.73 8.57 -4.44
CA LEU A 6 2.75 8.02 -3.49
C LEU A 6 3.41 6.91 -2.66
N ALA A 7 3.44 7.05 -1.34
CA ALA A 7 3.86 5.96 -0.46
C ALA A 7 2.64 5.30 0.19
N ILE A 8 2.63 3.96 0.28
CA ILE A 8 1.53 3.15 0.81
C ILE A 8 2.07 2.17 1.84
N ASN A 9 1.51 2.20 3.04
CA ASN A 9 1.86 1.29 4.14
C ASN A 9 0.58 0.70 4.74
N PRO A 10 0.13 -0.46 4.27
CA PRO A 10 -1.01 -1.15 4.87
C PRO A 10 -0.62 -1.73 6.24
N GLY A 11 -1.40 -1.40 7.25
CA GLY A 11 -1.33 -1.96 8.61
C GLY A 11 -2.61 -2.70 8.99
N SER A 12 -2.64 -3.24 10.22
CA SER A 12 -3.75 -4.08 10.70
C SER A 12 -5.12 -3.43 10.53
N THR A 13 -5.29 -2.21 11.04
CA THR A 13 -6.58 -1.49 11.05
C THR A 13 -6.54 -0.14 10.31
N SER A 14 -5.47 0.12 9.57
CA SER A 14 -5.33 1.31 8.75
C SER A 14 -4.46 1.05 7.53
N THR A 15 -4.50 1.95 6.56
CA THR A 15 -3.46 2.09 5.55
C THR A 15 -2.94 3.51 5.61
N LYS A 16 -1.68 3.67 6.04
CA LYS A 16 -1.02 4.97 6.03
C LYS A 16 -0.60 5.28 4.60
N ILE A 17 -0.95 6.46 4.10
CA ILE A 17 -0.50 6.94 2.79
C ILE A 17 0.14 8.32 2.91
N SER A 18 1.04 8.63 1.98
CA SER A 18 1.53 9.99 1.81
C SER A 18 1.75 10.31 0.34
N VAL A 19 1.60 11.59 0.00
CA VAL A 19 2.03 12.10 -1.30
C VAL A 19 3.09 13.16 -1.07
N ALA A 20 4.16 13.10 -1.85
CA ALA A 20 5.25 14.06 -1.82
C ALA A 20 5.64 14.53 -3.22
N ASN A 21 6.13 15.76 -3.30
CA ASN A 21 6.86 16.28 -4.45
C ASN A 21 8.35 16.32 -4.10
N ASN A 22 9.16 15.47 -4.74
CA ASN A 22 10.54 15.21 -4.33
C ASN A 22 10.61 14.82 -2.84
N CYS A 23 11.24 15.66 -2.01
CA CYS A 23 11.39 15.48 -0.57
C CYS A 23 10.34 16.26 0.24
N GLU A 24 9.44 16.99 -0.41
CA GLU A 24 8.43 17.82 0.26
C GLU A 24 7.10 17.05 0.38
N PRO A 25 6.67 16.66 1.59
CA PRO A 25 5.39 16.00 1.78
C PRO A 25 4.24 16.99 1.54
N LEU A 26 3.31 16.61 0.68
CA LEU A 26 2.05 17.33 0.46
C LEU A 26 1.02 16.96 1.52
N PHE A 27 0.92 15.68 1.86
CA PHE A 27 0.13 15.21 2.99
C PHE A 27 0.56 13.82 3.45
N VAL A 28 0.16 13.48 4.67
CA VAL A 28 0.20 12.13 5.23
C VAL A 28 -1.17 11.87 5.85
N GLU A 29 -1.76 10.71 5.58
CA GLU A 29 -3.08 10.35 6.08
C GLU A 29 -3.12 8.90 6.55
N ASP A 30 -3.91 8.62 7.58
CA ASP A 30 -4.19 7.27 8.07
C ASP A 30 -5.61 6.86 7.65
N VAL A 31 -5.72 6.17 6.51
CA VAL A 31 -7.00 5.63 6.03
C VAL A 31 -7.43 4.50 6.96
N LYS A 32 -8.41 4.76 7.83
CA LYS A 32 -8.89 3.81 8.83
C LYS A 32 -9.81 2.75 8.21
N HIS A 33 -9.67 1.52 8.71
CA HIS A 33 -10.51 0.37 8.38
C HIS A 33 -11.15 -0.14 9.67
N SER A 34 -12.48 -0.22 9.72
CA SER A 34 -13.14 -0.76 10.91
C SER A 34 -12.96 -2.27 11.00
N ARG A 35 -12.93 -2.82 12.22
CA ARG A 35 -12.86 -4.28 12.40
C ARG A 35 -14.04 -4.98 11.76
N SER A 36 -15.24 -4.42 11.90
CA SER A 36 -16.46 -4.95 11.27
C SER A 36 -16.33 -5.05 9.75
N GLU A 37 -15.72 -4.07 9.06
CA GLU A 37 -15.49 -4.19 7.62
C GLU A 37 -14.47 -5.29 7.30
N LEU A 38 -13.38 -5.34 8.07
CA LEU A 38 -12.27 -6.27 7.84
C LEU A 38 -12.63 -7.74 8.13
N GLU A 39 -13.56 -7.99 9.04
CA GLU A 39 -14.01 -9.34 9.42
C GLU A 39 -14.74 -10.08 8.28
N HIS A 40 -15.17 -9.36 7.22
CA HIS A 40 -15.80 -9.96 6.05
C HIS A 40 -14.82 -10.67 5.11
N PHE A 41 -13.51 -10.45 5.27
CA PHE A 41 -12.48 -11.00 4.39
C PHE A 41 -11.90 -12.29 5.00
N HIS A 42 -11.82 -13.35 4.19
CA HIS A 42 -11.29 -14.64 4.64
C HIS A 42 -9.77 -14.59 4.82
N THR A 43 -9.07 -13.90 3.92
CA THR A 43 -7.62 -13.74 3.93
C THR A 43 -7.22 -12.27 3.87
N ILE A 44 -5.95 -11.97 4.19
CA ILE A 44 -5.39 -10.62 4.00
C ILE A 44 -5.45 -10.21 2.53
N PHE A 45 -5.17 -11.13 1.60
CA PHE A 45 -5.18 -10.86 0.16
C PHE A 45 -6.57 -10.48 -0.37
N ASP A 46 -7.64 -10.97 0.25
CA ASP A 46 -9.01 -10.58 -0.14
C ASP A 46 -9.31 -9.10 0.17
N GLN A 47 -8.53 -8.46 1.06
CA GLN A 47 -8.68 -7.04 1.40
C GLN A 47 -8.10 -6.10 0.33
N TYR A 48 -7.41 -6.63 -0.69
CA TYR A 48 -6.67 -5.82 -1.68
C TYR A 48 -7.57 -4.75 -2.34
N GLU A 49 -8.67 -5.16 -2.96
CA GLU A 49 -9.55 -4.23 -3.67
C GLU A 49 -10.21 -3.24 -2.71
N TYR A 50 -10.62 -3.68 -1.53
CA TYR A 50 -11.18 -2.81 -0.50
C TYR A 50 -10.19 -1.72 -0.11
N ARG A 51 -8.96 -2.07 0.26
CA ARG A 51 -7.95 -1.09 0.68
C ARG A 51 -7.55 -0.17 -0.47
N ARG A 52 -7.42 -0.69 -1.69
CA ARG A 52 -7.14 0.10 -2.90
C ARG A 52 -8.23 1.15 -3.13
N GLN A 53 -9.50 0.76 -3.05
CA GLN A 53 -10.63 1.68 -3.21
C GLN A 53 -10.63 2.79 -2.14
N ARG A 54 -10.35 2.46 -0.88
CA ARG A 54 -10.28 3.44 0.21
C ARG A 54 -9.15 4.47 -0.02
N ILE A 55 -7.99 4.04 -0.52
CA ILE A 55 -6.89 4.95 -0.89
C ILE A 55 -7.31 5.85 -2.06
N LEU A 56 -7.93 5.30 -3.10
CA LEU A 56 -8.38 6.08 -4.26
C LEU A 56 -9.42 7.13 -3.87
N GLN A 57 -10.35 6.78 -2.98
CA GLN A 57 -11.33 7.72 -2.43
C GLN A 57 -10.65 8.87 -1.68
N GLU A 58 -9.64 8.56 -0.84
CA GLU A 58 -8.88 9.58 -0.11
C GLU A 58 -8.14 10.55 -1.06
N LEU A 59 -7.50 10.02 -2.11
CA LEU A 59 -6.84 10.83 -3.13
C LEU A 59 -7.85 11.70 -3.90
N GLN A 60 -9.02 11.13 -4.25
CA GLN A 60 -10.08 11.84 -4.94
C GLN A 60 -10.66 12.97 -4.10
N GLN A 61 -10.91 12.76 -2.81
CA GLN A 61 -11.40 13.78 -1.88
C GLN A 61 -10.45 14.99 -1.79
N ARG A 62 -9.15 14.77 -2.01
CA ARG A 62 -8.11 15.79 -2.02
C ARG A 62 -7.83 16.38 -3.41
N ASN A 63 -8.58 15.96 -4.44
CA ASN A 63 -8.37 16.33 -5.84
C ASN A 63 -6.95 16.00 -6.34
N ILE A 64 -6.39 14.87 -5.90
CA ILE A 64 -5.05 14.42 -6.31
C ILE A 64 -5.17 13.44 -7.48
N PRO A 65 -4.71 13.82 -8.69
CA PRO A 65 -4.70 12.91 -9.83
C PRO A 65 -3.71 11.77 -9.62
N LEU A 66 -3.97 10.63 -10.31
CA LEU A 66 -3.17 9.40 -10.22
C LEU A 66 -1.90 9.43 -11.11
N ASP A 67 -1.44 10.61 -11.48
CA ASP A 67 -0.26 10.87 -12.31
C ASP A 67 1.04 10.86 -11.49
N PHE A 68 1.27 9.75 -10.78
CA PHE A 68 2.49 9.58 -9.98
C PHE A 68 3.67 9.13 -10.84
N ASN A 69 4.86 9.66 -10.57
CA ASN A 69 6.10 9.16 -11.16
C ASN A 69 6.54 7.83 -10.52
N ALA A 70 6.17 7.62 -9.26
CA ALA A 70 6.41 6.37 -8.53
C ALA A 70 5.35 6.13 -7.46
N VAL A 71 5.04 4.86 -7.24
CA VAL A 71 4.28 4.38 -6.09
C VAL A 71 5.17 3.42 -5.32
N VAL A 72 5.28 3.60 -4.01
CA VAL A 72 6.18 2.82 -3.15
C VAL A 72 5.37 2.18 -2.03
N GLY A 73 5.42 0.86 -1.95
CA GLY A 73 4.83 0.09 -0.86
C GLY A 73 5.84 -0.32 0.21
N ARG A 74 5.37 -0.52 1.44
CA ARG A 74 6.15 -1.25 2.45
C ARG A 74 6.31 -2.71 2.02
N GLY A 75 7.53 -3.24 2.11
CA GLY A 75 7.80 -4.65 1.80
C GLY A 75 7.05 -5.65 2.69
N GLY A 76 6.71 -6.79 2.09
CA GLY A 76 6.02 -7.92 2.73
C GLY A 76 6.96 -8.91 3.44
N LEU A 77 6.39 -10.02 3.91
CA LEU A 77 7.05 -11.04 4.74
C LEU A 77 7.38 -12.34 3.98
N SER A 78 7.52 -12.28 2.66
CA SER A 78 7.58 -13.50 1.83
C SER A 78 8.91 -14.23 1.82
N LYS A 79 10.03 -13.51 1.75
CA LYS A 79 11.37 -14.11 1.62
C LYS A 79 12.44 -13.18 2.14
N ALA A 80 13.52 -13.75 2.69
CA ALA A 80 14.74 -13.02 2.98
C ALA A 80 15.37 -12.50 1.67
N VAL A 81 15.57 -11.19 1.60
CA VAL A 81 16.23 -10.48 0.50
C VAL A 81 17.20 -9.46 1.10
N GLU A 82 18.12 -8.97 0.28
CA GLU A 82 18.97 -7.85 0.68
C GLU A 82 18.13 -6.59 0.96
N SER A 83 18.69 -5.66 1.73
CA SER A 83 18.02 -4.38 1.93
C SER A 83 18.09 -3.56 0.63
N GLY A 84 16.98 -2.92 0.27
CA GLY A 84 16.97 -2.11 -0.94
C GLY A 84 15.57 -1.77 -1.42
N VAL A 85 15.54 -1.08 -2.56
CA VAL A 85 14.32 -0.75 -3.29
C VAL A 85 14.19 -1.70 -4.46
N TYR A 86 13.08 -2.42 -4.51
CA TYR A 86 12.83 -3.41 -5.54
C TYR A 86 11.68 -2.95 -6.43
N ARG A 87 11.83 -3.17 -7.74
CA ARG A 87 10.69 -3.08 -8.65
C ARG A 87 9.77 -4.26 -8.40
N VAL A 88 8.52 -3.98 -8.07
CA VAL A 88 7.46 -5.00 -7.97
C VAL A 88 7.39 -5.78 -9.29
N ASN A 89 7.30 -7.09 -9.18
CA ASN A 89 7.14 -7.99 -10.32
C ASN A 89 6.15 -9.12 -9.96
N PRO A 90 5.68 -9.90 -10.94
CA PRO A 90 4.72 -10.98 -10.69
C PRO A 90 5.21 -12.03 -9.68
N GLN A 91 6.51 -12.33 -9.64
CA GLN A 91 7.08 -13.28 -8.68
C GLN A 91 6.93 -12.77 -7.24
N MET A 92 7.20 -11.49 -7.00
CA MET A 92 7.05 -10.87 -5.69
C MET A 92 5.60 -10.94 -5.19
N ILE A 93 4.63 -10.67 -6.07
CA ILE A 93 3.20 -10.74 -5.75
C ILE A 93 2.82 -12.17 -5.35
N GLU A 94 3.30 -13.16 -6.11
CA GLU A 94 3.00 -14.56 -5.85
C GLU A 94 3.67 -15.07 -4.56
N ASP A 95 4.91 -14.66 -4.31
CA ASP A 95 5.63 -14.99 -3.08
C ASP A 95 4.93 -14.40 -1.86
N GLN A 96 4.42 -13.17 -1.95
CA GLN A 96 3.64 -12.54 -0.86
C GLN A 96 2.29 -13.24 -0.65
N ARG A 97 1.59 -13.62 -1.73
CA ARG A 97 0.34 -14.39 -1.66
C ARG A 97 0.51 -15.75 -0.98
N LYS A 98 1.67 -16.39 -1.17
CA LYS A 98 1.99 -17.71 -0.62
C LYS A 98 2.80 -17.67 0.68
N ALA A 99 3.10 -16.48 1.21
CA ALA A 99 3.91 -16.33 2.41
C ALA A 99 3.28 -17.12 3.58
N VAL A 100 4.11 -17.86 4.32
CA VAL A 100 3.68 -18.65 5.48
C VAL A 100 3.07 -17.76 6.56
N HIS A 101 3.63 -16.56 6.73
CA HIS A 101 3.09 -15.52 7.60
C HIS A 101 2.51 -14.41 6.74
N GLN A 102 1.21 -14.20 6.89
CA GLN A 102 0.47 -13.15 6.19
C GLN A 102 0.35 -11.92 7.09
N HIS A 103 0.62 -10.75 6.52
CA HIS A 103 0.46 -9.46 7.17
C HIS A 103 -0.07 -8.44 6.16
N PRO A 104 -0.89 -7.44 6.56
CA PRO A 104 -1.42 -6.44 5.61
C PRO A 104 -0.37 -5.75 4.71
N CYS A 105 0.87 -5.61 5.17
CA CYS A 105 1.94 -5.03 4.35
C CYS A 105 2.28 -5.86 3.10
N ASP A 106 1.86 -7.13 3.04
CA ASP A 106 1.93 -7.98 1.85
C ASP A 106 1.00 -7.50 0.70
N LEU A 107 0.14 -6.52 0.98
CA LEU A 107 -0.65 -5.83 -0.04
C LEU A 107 0.09 -4.61 -0.63
N GLY A 108 1.33 -4.38 -0.21
CA GLY A 108 2.16 -3.25 -0.64
C GLY A 108 2.91 -3.48 -1.95
N CYS A 109 3.00 -4.73 -2.44
CA CYS A 109 3.59 -5.03 -3.75
C CYS A 109 2.55 -4.89 -4.87
#